data_AF-A0A554G2W9-F1
#
_entry.id   AF-A0A554G2W9-F1
#
_cell.length_a   1.000
_cell.length_b   1.000
_cell.length_c   1.000
_cell.angle_alpha   90.00
_cell.angle_beta   90.00
_cell.angle_gamma   90.00
#
_symmetry.space_group_name_H-M   'P 1'
#
loop_
_entity.id
_entity.type
_entity.pdbx_description
1 polymer ?
#
loop_
_entity_poly.entity_id
_entity_poly.type
_entity_poly.pdbx_seq_one_letter_code
_entity_poly.pdbx_strand_id
1 'polypeptide(L)'
;MSSTPRPPRSPLLARSAGPFGNRLVATRVIAAGEVLIEAMEGLQVPEPGRHTLQVGRNRHLEAPPDSPWRDLNHACEPTARLESAPGTAQLQLVARTGIAAGQEVTINYLTTEWSLAEPFACHCGATTCVGQVRGARHLTDAQRDPLASEFLPHLQQQLLVLSATPPWYRDAFSITDAVWYRSLDATAEREVEQVLRLLELKPGADILDLCCGHGRHAHELARRGFRVTGLDLSAERLGMARERALRDGTQLTWVEADMRAIPTGGHDAVILLSSSFGFLEDDAAHLEALRSAFAALAPDGQLLIQTDNRDHAIRQPPRQWGEDDTLLWWEENRFDPLTSRNHRRYSGRHLKTGKTYEQRFHYRLFCAHELGAMLEQAGLRVEGCWGGLDGQPLTLDSPELVLRARRPR
;
A
#
# COMPACT_ATOMS: atom_id res chain seq x y z
N MET A 1 -49.69 18.00 10.40
CA MET A 1 -48.57 18.96 10.61
C MET A 1 -47.44 18.18 11.26
N SER A 2 -46.51 17.68 10.46
CA SER A 2 -45.35 16.93 10.94
C SER A 2 -44.22 17.95 11.17
N SER A 3 -43.90 18.23 12.43
CA SER A 3 -42.75 19.05 12.79
C SER A 3 -41.50 18.18 12.69
N THR A 4 -40.76 18.32 11.58
CA THR A 4 -39.38 17.86 11.51
C THR A 4 -38.55 18.60 12.57
N PRO A 5 -37.77 17.91 13.41
CA PRO A 5 -36.88 18.59 14.35
C PRO A 5 -35.81 19.31 13.53
N ARG A 6 -35.70 20.63 13.74
CA ARG A 6 -34.59 21.44 13.23
C ARG A 6 -33.31 20.94 13.91
N PRO A 7 -32.23 20.63 13.18
CA PRO A 7 -30.99 20.17 13.79
C PRO A 7 -30.40 21.28 14.68
N PRO A 8 -29.60 20.93 15.70
CA PRO A 8 -28.96 21.91 16.57
C PRO A 8 -27.96 22.72 15.74
N ARG A 9 -28.28 23.99 15.48
CA ARG A 9 -27.25 24.96 15.11
C ARG A 9 -26.35 25.09 16.34
N SER A 10 -25.11 24.62 16.27
CA SER A 10 -24.14 24.94 17.32
C SER A 10 -24.04 26.47 17.37
N PRO A 11 -24.39 27.13 18.49
CA PRO A 11 -24.37 28.59 18.59
C PRO A 11 -22.95 29.16 18.43
N LEU A 12 -21.94 28.28 18.48
CA LEU A 12 -20.52 28.62 18.42
C LEU A 12 -19.95 28.65 17.01
N LEU A 13 -20.63 28.06 16.03
CA LEU A 13 -20.07 27.82 14.69
C LEU A 13 -20.98 28.36 13.59
N ALA A 14 -20.38 28.98 12.57
CA ALA A 14 -21.06 29.40 11.37
C ALA A 14 -20.33 28.91 10.11
N ARG A 15 -21.11 28.56 9.09
CA ARG A 15 -20.57 28.23 7.77
C ARG A 15 -20.15 29.54 7.07
N SER A 16 -18.94 29.55 6.51
CA SER A 16 -18.41 30.63 5.68
C SER A 16 -17.86 30.06 4.38
N ALA A 17 -17.85 30.86 3.32
CA ALA A 17 -17.07 30.55 2.12
C ALA A 17 -15.57 30.75 2.40
N GLY A 18 -14.73 29.94 1.76
CA GLY A 18 -13.28 29.97 1.82
C GLY A 18 -12.66 29.55 0.48
N PRO A 19 -11.32 29.63 0.35
CA PRO A 19 -10.61 29.37 -0.90
C PRO A 19 -10.72 27.92 -1.39
N PHE A 20 -11.02 26.97 -0.50
CA PHE A 20 -11.15 25.55 -0.80
C PHE A 20 -12.59 25.02 -0.68
N GLY A 21 -13.58 25.92 -0.70
CA GLY A 21 -14.99 25.60 -0.53
C GLY A 21 -15.55 26.15 0.76
N ASN A 22 -16.47 25.42 1.39
CA ASN A 22 -17.04 25.82 2.67
C ASN A 22 -16.03 25.59 3.81
N ARG A 23 -16.16 26.39 4.86
CA ARG A 23 -15.43 26.25 6.12
C ARG A 23 -16.32 26.57 7.30
N LEU A 24 -15.97 26.05 8.47
CA LEU A 24 -16.55 26.44 9.75
C LEU A 24 -15.70 27.52 10.41
N VAL A 25 -16.34 28.59 10.88
CA VAL A 25 -15.68 29.64 11.66
C VAL A 25 -16.36 29.81 13.02
N ALA A 26 -15.59 30.21 14.02
CA ALA A 26 -16.11 30.53 15.34
C ALA A 26 -16.95 31.82 15.30
N THR A 27 -18.14 31.82 15.91
CA THR A 27 -19.03 33.01 15.98
C THR A 27 -18.62 33.98 17.07
N ARG A 28 -17.82 33.52 18.04
CA ARG A 28 -17.26 34.29 19.14
C ARG A 28 -15.87 33.78 19.50
N VAL A 29 -15.24 34.40 20.49
CA VAL A 29 -14.03 33.83 21.12
C VAL A 29 -14.43 32.53 21.85
N ILE A 30 -13.65 31.48 21.65
CA ILE A 30 -13.83 30.15 22.22
C ILE A 30 -12.58 29.79 23.01
N ALA A 31 -12.76 29.29 24.23
CA ALA A 31 -11.65 28.86 25.07
C ALA A 31 -11.13 27.47 24.67
N ALA A 32 -9.85 27.20 24.89
CA ALA A 32 -9.31 25.86 24.75
C ALA A 32 -10.06 24.88 25.68
N GLY A 33 -10.40 23.70 25.17
CA GLY A 33 -11.17 22.68 25.88
C GLY A 33 -12.69 22.86 25.81
N GLU A 34 -13.20 23.94 25.19
CA GLU A 34 -14.64 24.13 25.01
C GLU A 34 -15.21 23.16 23.95
N VAL A 35 -16.34 22.54 24.25
CA VAL A 35 -17.03 21.62 23.34
C VAL A 35 -17.76 22.41 22.26
N LEU A 36 -17.40 22.17 21.00
CA LEU A 36 -17.94 22.83 19.81
C LEU A 36 -19.16 22.11 19.24
N ILE A 37 -19.11 20.78 19.26
CA ILE A 37 -20.16 19.86 18.80
C ILE A 37 -20.19 18.69 19.78
N GLU A 38 -21.31 18.52 20.48
CA GLU A 38 -21.47 17.50 21.53
C GLU A 38 -21.53 16.08 20.97
N ALA A 39 -22.07 15.91 19.76
CA ALA A 39 -22.23 14.62 19.10
C ALA A 39 -22.01 14.73 17.59
N MET A 40 -21.05 13.96 17.08
CA MET A 40 -20.91 13.71 15.65
C MET A 40 -21.98 12.72 15.19
N GLU A 41 -23.09 13.24 14.68
CA GLU A 41 -24.22 12.43 14.19
C GLU A 41 -24.19 12.28 12.67
N GLY A 42 -24.55 11.09 12.18
CA GLY A 42 -24.64 10.80 10.74
C GLY A 42 -25.15 9.40 10.45
N LEU A 43 -25.37 9.13 9.16
CA LEU A 43 -25.76 7.79 8.70
C LEU A 43 -24.53 6.88 8.73
N GLN A 44 -24.64 5.70 9.35
CA GLN A 44 -23.54 4.75 9.35
C GLN A 44 -23.37 4.12 7.96
N VAL A 45 -22.16 4.22 7.40
CA VAL A 45 -21.77 3.62 6.12
C VAL A 45 -20.48 2.79 6.28
N PRO A 46 -20.30 1.71 5.50
CA PRO A 46 -19.12 0.85 5.62
C PRO A 46 -17.87 1.47 4.99
N GLU A 47 -18.03 2.19 3.89
CA GLU A 47 -16.94 2.74 3.08
C GLU A 47 -16.70 4.24 3.33
N PRO A 48 -15.45 4.72 3.22
CA PRO A 48 -15.15 6.13 3.32
C PRO A 48 -15.65 6.91 2.09
N GLY A 49 -16.03 8.16 2.31
CA GLY A 49 -16.43 9.12 1.29
C GLY A 49 -16.02 10.54 1.67
N ARG A 50 -16.25 11.50 0.75
CA ARG A 50 -15.81 12.89 0.92
C ARG A 50 -16.34 13.58 2.19
N HIS A 51 -17.51 13.17 2.66
CA HIS A 51 -18.19 13.77 3.82
C HIS A 51 -18.40 12.77 4.96
N THR A 52 -17.59 11.71 4.97
CA THR A 52 -17.63 10.72 6.03
C THR A 52 -16.57 10.99 7.09
N LEU A 53 -16.84 10.59 8.32
CA LEU A 53 -15.88 10.51 9.41
C LEU A 53 -15.72 9.06 9.85
N GLN A 54 -14.49 8.54 9.92
CA GLN A 54 -14.27 7.19 10.43
C GLN A 54 -14.49 7.12 11.96
N VAL A 55 -15.28 6.13 12.39
CA VAL A 55 -15.63 5.89 13.80
C VAL A 55 -15.42 4.43 14.23
N GLY A 56 -14.68 3.67 13.41
CA GLY A 56 -14.39 2.25 13.58
C GLY A 56 -13.66 1.70 12.36
N ARG A 57 -13.11 0.47 12.45
CA ARG A 57 -12.30 -0.14 11.39
C ARG A 57 -12.98 -0.13 10.02
N ASN A 58 -14.22 -0.60 9.94
CA ASN A 58 -15.05 -0.61 8.73
C ASN A 58 -16.37 0.14 8.97
N ARG A 59 -16.29 1.27 9.68
CA ARG A 59 -17.47 2.03 10.09
C ARG A 59 -17.18 3.52 10.01
N HIS A 60 -17.98 4.20 9.19
CA HIS A 60 -17.94 5.64 9.02
C HIS A 60 -19.32 6.24 9.29
N LEU A 61 -19.37 7.53 9.62
CA LEU A 61 -20.59 8.33 9.67
C LEU A 61 -20.59 9.28 8.47
N GLU A 62 -21.62 9.24 7.63
CA GLU A 62 -21.86 10.22 6.57
C GLU A 62 -22.59 11.44 7.17
N ALA A 63 -22.03 12.63 6.96
CA ALA A 63 -22.59 13.87 7.48
C ALA A 63 -23.95 14.18 6.84
N PRO A 64 -25.00 14.45 7.63
CA PRO A 64 -26.22 15.04 7.10
C PRO A 64 -25.91 16.33 6.30
N PRO A 65 -26.62 16.65 5.22
CA PRO A 65 -26.31 17.80 4.37
C PRO A 65 -26.18 19.14 5.12
N ASP A 66 -27.02 19.34 6.13
CA ASP A 66 -27.07 20.55 6.95
C ASP A 66 -26.18 20.48 8.20
N SER A 67 -25.47 19.37 8.41
CA SER A 67 -24.63 19.20 9.59
C SER A 67 -23.47 20.19 9.57
N PRO A 68 -23.20 20.89 10.69
CA PRO A 68 -22.07 21.81 10.75
C PRO A 68 -20.76 21.07 10.50
N TRP A 69 -20.56 19.85 11.01
CA TRP A 69 -19.28 19.16 10.87
C TRP A 69 -18.94 18.71 9.44
N ARG A 70 -19.88 18.81 8.49
CA ARG A 70 -19.66 18.51 7.06
C ARG A 70 -18.60 19.40 6.40
N ASP A 71 -18.35 20.59 6.95
CA ASP A 71 -17.37 21.56 6.43
C ASP A 71 -16.12 21.71 7.32
N LEU A 72 -15.82 20.72 8.17
CA LEU A 72 -14.58 20.70 8.93
C LEU A 72 -13.41 20.46 7.97
N ASN A 73 -12.50 21.42 7.86
CA ASN A 73 -11.31 21.31 7.02
C ASN A 73 -10.10 20.78 7.79
N HIS A 74 -9.11 20.29 7.04
CA HIS A 74 -7.86 19.80 7.60
C HIS A 74 -6.87 20.92 7.93
N ALA A 75 -6.17 20.77 9.06
CA ALA A 75 -4.84 21.36 9.27
C ALA A 75 -3.96 20.38 10.06
N CYS A 76 -2.64 20.38 9.80
CA CYS A 76 -1.70 19.54 10.55
C CYS A 76 -1.54 20.03 12.00
N GLU A 77 -1.69 21.35 12.23
CA GLU A 77 -1.81 21.97 13.56
C GLU A 77 -3.22 22.54 13.71
N PRO A 78 -4.21 21.70 14.09
CA PRO A 78 -5.60 22.10 14.04
C PRO A 78 -6.02 22.97 15.23
N THR A 79 -7.09 23.73 15.05
CA THR A 79 -7.72 24.53 16.13
C THR A 79 -8.67 23.71 16.99
N ALA A 80 -9.17 22.58 16.48
CA ALA A 80 -10.03 21.64 17.19
C ALA A 80 -9.55 20.19 17.01
N ARG A 81 -10.04 19.30 17.87
CA ARG A 81 -9.81 17.85 17.79
C ARG A 81 -11.10 17.10 18.06
N LEU A 82 -11.16 15.88 17.54
CA LEU A 82 -12.21 14.93 17.91
C LEU A 82 -11.73 14.08 19.08
N GLU A 83 -12.63 13.81 20.02
CA GLU A 83 -12.38 12.92 21.15
C GLU A 83 -13.67 12.19 21.53
N SER A 84 -13.54 11.08 22.26
CA SER A 84 -14.70 10.39 22.83
C SER A 84 -15.25 11.21 24.00
N ALA A 85 -16.54 11.51 23.97
CA ALA A 85 -17.20 12.18 25.08
C ALA A 85 -17.12 11.34 26.36
N PRO A 86 -16.80 11.93 27.53
CA PRO A 86 -16.57 11.21 28.77
C PRO A 86 -17.70 10.23 29.11
N GLY A 87 -17.36 8.96 29.34
CA GLY A 87 -18.32 7.92 29.70
C GLY A 87 -19.19 7.39 28.54
N THR A 88 -18.90 7.78 27.29
CA THR A 88 -19.64 7.32 26.11
C THR A 88 -18.70 6.92 24.97
N ALA A 89 -19.25 6.28 23.93
CA ALA A 89 -18.55 6.03 22.66
C ALA A 89 -18.85 7.12 21.60
N GLN A 90 -19.56 8.18 21.98
CA GLN A 90 -19.93 9.27 21.08
C GLN A 90 -18.72 10.18 20.85
N LEU A 91 -18.44 10.53 19.60
CA LEU A 91 -17.41 11.52 19.32
C LEU A 91 -17.97 12.94 19.50
N GLN A 92 -17.16 13.80 20.10
CA GLN A 92 -17.40 15.23 20.25
C GLN A 92 -16.24 16.02 19.62
N LEU A 93 -16.53 17.23 19.15
CA LEU A 93 -15.53 18.18 18.65
C LEU A 93 -15.19 19.18 19.75
N VAL A 94 -13.91 19.28 20.11
CA VAL A 94 -13.43 20.13 21.22
C VAL A 94 -12.35 21.07 20.71
N ALA A 95 -12.38 22.32 21.18
CA ALA A 95 -11.34 23.30 20.88
C ALA A 95 -9.98 22.82 21.45
N ARG A 96 -8.99 22.65 20.58
CA ARG A 96 -7.63 22.24 20.95
C ARG A 96 -6.84 23.42 21.51
N THR A 97 -7.06 24.60 20.96
CA THR A 97 -6.47 25.87 21.36
C THR A 97 -7.57 26.92 21.52
N GLY A 98 -7.22 28.14 21.98
CA GLY A 98 -8.16 29.26 21.93
C GLY A 98 -8.45 29.66 20.49
N ILE A 99 -9.72 29.86 20.15
CA ILE A 99 -10.18 30.19 18.78
C ILE A 99 -10.78 31.60 18.80
N ALA A 100 -10.25 32.50 17.98
CA ALA A 100 -10.77 33.86 17.84
C ALA A 100 -12.08 33.88 17.06
N ALA A 101 -12.92 34.90 17.27
CA ALA A 101 -14.12 35.10 16.46
C ALA A 101 -13.74 35.26 14.98
N GLY A 102 -14.42 34.52 14.10
CA GLY A 102 -14.15 34.46 12.67
C GLY A 102 -12.97 33.57 12.26
N GLN A 103 -12.21 33.01 13.22
CA GLN A 103 -11.15 32.04 12.92
C GLN A 103 -11.75 30.69 12.52
N GLU A 104 -11.08 30.01 11.59
CA GLU A 104 -11.50 28.71 11.08
C GLU A 104 -11.31 27.59 12.11
N VAL A 105 -12.30 26.70 12.17
CA VAL A 105 -12.27 25.48 12.96
C VAL A 105 -11.81 24.33 12.06
N THR A 106 -10.61 23.82 12.34
CA THR A 106 -9.97 22.74 11.60
C THR A 106 -9.72 21.54 12.49
N ILE A 107 -9.60 20.36 11.88
CA ILE A 107 -9.19 19.11 12.54
C ILE A 107 -8.01 18.47 11.80
N ASN A 108 -7.31 17.56 12.45
CA ASN A 108 -6.28 16.77 11.79
C ASN A 108 -6.88 15.46 11.27
N TYR A 109 -7.24 15.37 9.98
CA TYR A 109 -7.73 14.12 9.38
C TYR A 109 -6.80 12.92 9.57
N LEU A 110 -5.50 13.14 9.78
CA LEU A 110 -4.53 12.07 10.03
C LEU A 110 -4.76 11.41 11.39
N THR A 111 -5.50 12.03 12.31
CA THR A 111 -5.83 11.48 13.62
C THR A 111 -7.25 10.90 13.70
N THR A 112 -8.01 10.97 12.60
CA THR A 112 -9.40 10.51 12.53
C THR A 112 -9.62 9.44 11.46
N GLU A 113 -8.93 9.55 10.33
CA GLU A 113 -9.06 8.65 9.17
C GLU A 113 -7.85 7.72 9.03
N TRP A 114 -8.11 6.43 8.81
CA TRP A 114 -7.09 5.42 8.50
C TRP A 114 -6.52 5.63 7.09
N SER A 115 -7.43 5.80 6.12
CA SER A 115 -7.17 6.16 4.73
C SER A 115 -8.28 7.09 4.26
N LEU A 116 -7.91 8.19 3.61
CA LEU A 116 -8.91 9.08 3.00
C LEU A 116 -9.42 8.49 1.68
N ALA A 117 -10.71 8.67 1.42
CA ALA A 117 -11.29 8.40 0.10
C ALA A 117 -10.68 9.30 -1.00
N GLU A 118 -10.39 10.56 -0.66
CA GLU A 118 -9.81 11.55 -1.55
C GLU A 118 -8.58 12.22 -0.91
N PRO A 119 -7.36 11.66 -1.09
CA PRO A 119 -6.13 12.28 -0.63
C PRO A 119 -5.83 13.61 -1.34
N PHE A 120 -5.18 14.55 -0.65
CA PHE A 120 -4.86 15.88 -1.20
C PHE A 120 -3.56 16.47 -0.65
N ALA A 121 -3.00 17.46 -1.35
CA ALA A 121 -1.83 18.20 -0.91
C ALA A 121 -2.18 19.26 0.15
N CYS A 122 -1.49 19.23 1.28
CA CYS A 122 -1.67 20.16 2.39
C CYS A 122 -0.84 21.43 2.18
N HIS A 123 -1.49 22.58 2.37
CA HIS A 123 -0.87 23.90 2.26
C HIS A 123 -1.02 24.71 3.57
N CYS A 124 -1.11 24.03 4.72
CA CYS A 124 -1.39 24.68 6.01
C CYS A 124 -0.25 25.55 6.54
N GLY A 125 0.99 25.38 6.03
CA GLY A 125 2.16 26.16 6.44
C GLY A 125 2.77 25.78 7.79
N ALA A 126 2.23 24.76 8.48
CA ALA A 126 2.81 24.24 9.71
C ALA A 126 4.21 23.66 9.47
N THR A 127 5.13 23.82 10.43
CA THR A 127 6.47 23.21 10.38
C THR A 127 6.40 21.68 10.43
N THR A 128 5.32 21.16 11.00
CA THR A 128 4.98 19.73 11.11
C THR A 128 4.11 19.24 9.94
N CYS A 129 3.97 20.02 8.87
CA CYS A 129 3.13 19.65 7.73
C CYS A 129 3.63 18.37 7.05
N VAL A 130 2.72 17.41 6.84
CA VAL A 130 3.05 16.13 6.17
C VAL A 130 3.10 16.24 4.65
N GLY A 131 2.80 17.41 4.08
CA GLY A 131 2.77 17.66 2.64
C GLY A 131 1.56 17.02 1.93
N GLN A 132 1.31 15.73 2.15
CA GLN A 132 0.20 15.00 1.54
C GLN A 132 -0.67 14.29 2.58
N VAL A 133 -1.96 14.62 2.61
CA VAL A 133 -2.94 14.09 3.57
C VAL A 133 -3.58 12.86 2.98
N ARG A 134 -3.25 11.69 3.54
CA ARG A 134 -3.65 10.37 2.99
C ARG A 134 -4.35 9.48 4.03
N GLY A 135 -4.22 9.80 5.31
CA GLY A 135 -4.72 9.02 6.44
C GLY A 135 -3.58 8.43 7.29
N ALA A 136 -3.91 8.00 8.50
CA ALA A 136 -2.96 7.54 9.51
C ALA A 136 -2.06 6.38 9.05
N ARG A 137 -2.57 5.49 8.19
CA ARG A 137 -1.80 4.32 7.73
C ARG A 137 -0.53 4.68 6.96
N HIS A 138 -0.54 5.85 6.32
CA HIS A 138 0.53 6.33 5.45
C HIS A 138 1.60 7.15 6.17
N LEU A 139 1.39 7.46 7.46
CA LEU A 139 2.39 8.18 8.25
C LEU A 139 3.59 7.29 8.53
N THR A 140 4.79 7.88 8.52
CA THR A 140 5.99 7.23 9.08
C THR A 140 5.92 7.23 10.60
N ASP A 141 6.72 6.39 11.27
CA ASP A 141 6.73 6.36 12.74
C ASP A 141 7.10 7.73 13.33
N ALA A 142 8.09 8.42 12.74
CA ALA A 142 8.46 9.79 13.13
C ALA A 142 7.31 10.81 12.98
N GLN A 143 6.37 10.58 12.07
CA GLN A 143 5.16 11.41 11.93
C GLN A 143 4.02 10.97 12.85
N ARG A 144 3.96 9.68 13.21
CA ARG A 144 2.94 9.12 14.13
C ARG A 144 3.23 9.48 15.58
N ASP A 145 4.48 9.43 16.01
CA ASP A 145 4.87 9.60 17.41
C ASP A 145 4.33 10.90 18.04
N PRO A 146 4.41 12.08 17.38
CA PRO A 146 3.86 13.31 17.92
C PRO A 146 2.33 13.33 18.01
N LEU A 147 1.65 12.47 17.24
CA LEU A 147 0.18 12.37 17.16
C LEU A 147 -0.39 11.24 18.03
N ALA A 148 0.45 10.48 18.74
CA ALA A 148 0.06 9.26 19.44
C ALA A 148 -1.15 9.44 20.39
N SER A 149 -1.21 10.55 21.11
CA SER A 149 -2.29 10.90 22.04
C SER A 149 -3.51 11.52 21.37
N GLU A 150 -3.40 11.95 20.10
CA GLU A 150 -4.48 12.59 19.36
C GLU A 150 -5.27 11.60 18.48
N PHE A 151 -4.73 10.40 18.20
CA PHE A 151 -5.45 9.37 17.44
C PHE A 151 -6.73 8.93 18.14
N LEU A 152 -7.82 8.86 17.36
CA LEU A 152 -9.05 8.25 17.83
C LEU A 152 -8.85 6.75 18.17
N PRO A 153 -9.66 6.17 19.09
CA PRO A 153 -9.44 4.81 19.58
C PRO A 153 -9.37 3.73 18.50
N HIS A 154 -10.15 3.86 17.42
CA HIS A 154 -10.11 2.90 16.31
C HIS A 154 -8.80 2.95 15.52
N LEU A 155 -8.15 4.11 15.45
CA LEU A 155 -6.83 4.22 14.82
C LEU A 155 -5.75 3.72 15.77
N GLN A 156 -5.82 4.02 17.07
CA GLN A 156 -4.89 3.47 18.06
C GLN A 156 -4.88 1.94 18.02
N GLN A 157 -6.06 1.30 17.98
CA GLN A 157 -6.18 -0.15 17.84
C GLN A 157 -5.56 -0.67 16.53
N GLN A 158 -5.80 0.01 15.41
CA GLN A 158 -5.25 -0.39 14.10
C GLN A 158 -3.71 -0.21 14.04
N LEU A 159 -3.19 0.87 14.61
CA LEU A 159 -1.75 1.14 14.72
C LEU A 159 -1.06 0.11 15.64
N LEU A 160 -1.68 -0.25 16.77
CA LEU A 160 -1.16 -1.30 17.66
C LEU A 160 -1.05 -2.65 16.96
N VAL A 161 -2.01 -3.00 16.10
CA VAL A 161 -1.94 -4.24 15.29
C VAL A 161 -0.82 -4.18 14.27
N LEU A 162 -0.58 -3.02 13.64
CA LEU A 162 0.57 -2.82 12.74
C LEU A 162 1.91 -2.96 13.49
N SER A 163 2.02 -2.45 14.73
CA SER A 163 3.26 -2.45 15.49
C SER A 163 3.54 -3.76 16.24
N ALA A 164 2.50 -4.50 16.65
CA ALA A 164 2.62 -5.71 17.46
C ALA A 164 2.83 -6.99 16.64
N THR A 165 2.63 -6.93 15.32
CA THR A 165 2.94 -8.04 14.42
C THR A 165 4.27 -7.74 13.76
N PRO A 166 5.26 -8.66 13.74
CA PRO A 166 6.37 -8.54 12.80
C PRO A 166 5.77 -8.22 11.41
N PRO A 167 6.40 -7.35 10.61
CA PRO A 167 5.89 -7.06 9.28
C PRO A 167 5.53 -8.36 8.58
N TRP A 168 4.36 -8.46 7.95
CA TRP A 168 3.81 -9.72 7.43
C TRP A 168 4.84 -10.49 6.56
N TYR A 169 5.74 -9.77 5.89
CA TYR A 169 6.79 -10.32 5.05
C TYR A 169 7.89 -11.05 5.83
N ARG A 170 8.11 -10.74 7.11
CA ARG A 170 9.04 -11.50 7.98
C ARG A 170 8.54 -12.91 8.24
N ASP A 171 7.23 -13.10 8.43
CA ASP A 171 6.63 -14.42 8.61
C ASP A 171 6.44 -15.14 7.27
N ALA A 172 5.95 -14.41 6.25
CA ALA A 172 5.74 -14.93 4.90
C ALA A 172 7.05 -15.38 4.23
N PHE A 173 8.17 -14.75 4.60
CA PHE A 173 9.50 -15.03 4.06
C PHE A 173 10.55 -15.32 5.14
N SER A 174 10.12 -15.93 6.25
CA SER A 174 10.97 -16.32 7.39
C SER A 174 12.05 -17.33 7.06
N ILE A 175 11.93 -18.01 5.93
CA ILE A 175 12.92 -18.93 5.42
C ILE A 175 13.92 -18.13 4.60
N THR A 176 15.02 -17.77 5.24
CA THR A 176 16.12 -17.03 4.60
C THR A 176 17.35 -17.90 4.33
N ASP A 177 17.27 -19.20 4.65
CA ASP A 177 18.38 -20.13 4.47
C ASP A 177 18.70 -20.39 3.00
N ALA A 178 19.99 -20.54 2.73
CA ALA A 178 20.54 -20.77 1.39
C ALA A 178 19.92 -21.97 0.63
N VAL A 179 19.30 -22.92 1.32
CA VAL A 179 18.58 -24.06 0.72
C VAL A 179 17.51 -23.58 -0.26
N TRP A 180 16.77 -22.53 0.12
CA TRP A 180 15.65 -22.01 -0.66
C TRP A 180 16.06 -21.01 -1.73
N TYR A 181 17.03 -20.16 -1.40
CA TYR A 181 17.50 -19.18 -2.37
C TYR A 181 18.42 -19.78 -3.43
N ARG A 182 19.10 -20.91 -3.17
CA ARG A 182 20.01 -21.51 -4.16
C ARG A 182 19.28 -22.06 -5.39
N SER A 183 18.11 -22.67 -5.21
CA SER A 183 17.29 -23.13 -6.34
C SER A 183 16.75 -21.94 -7.15
N LEU A 184 16.34 -20.87 -6.47
CA LEU A 184 15.86 -19.63 -7.09
C LEU A 184 16.98 -18.82 -7.78
N ASP A 185 18.20 -18.83 -7.24
CA ASP A 185 19.36 -18.17 -7.84
C ASP A 185 19.79 -18.88 -9.12
N ALA A 186 19.57 -20.20 -9.21
CA ALA A 186 19.93 -20.99 -10.39
C ALA A 186 19.09 -20.64 -11.63
N THR A 187 17.92 -20.02 -11.47
CA THR A 187 17.06 -19.61 -12.60
C THR A 187 17.29 -18.16 -13.04
N ALA A 188 18.04 -17.36 -12.26
CA ALA A 188 18.16 -15.92 -12.47
C ALA A 188 18.72 -15.54 -13.85
N GLU A 189 19.75 -16.25 -14.33
CA GLU A 189 20.37 -16.01 -15.64
C GLU A 189 19.35 -16.13 -16.79
N ARG A 190 18.58 -17.23 -16.77
CA ARG A 190 17.54 -17.52 -17.76
C ARG A 190 16.39 -16.51 -17.67
N GLU A 191 15.91 -16.24 -16.46
CA GLU A 191 14.80 -15.30 -16.23
C GLU A 191 15.17 -13.88 -16.68
N VAL A 192 16.39 -13.41 -16.38
CA VAL A 192 16.86 -12.10 -16.83
C VAL A 192 16.97 -12.05 -18.36
N GLU A 193 17.52 -13.08 -19.01
CA GLU A 193 17.58 -13.12 -20.47
C GLU A 193 16.17 -12.99 -21.11
N GLN A 194 15.21 -13.69 -20.54
CA GLN A 194 13.82 -13.69 -20.97
C GLN A 194 13.13 -12.33 -20.74
N VAL A 195 13.32 -11.72 -19.56
CA VAL A 195 12.85 -10.37 -19.22
C VAL A 195 13.39 -9.34 -20.21
N LEU A 196 14.70 -9.36 -20.48
CA LEU A 196 15.35 -8.45 -21.41
C LEU A 196 14.82 -8.61 -22.84
N ARG A 197 14.50 -9.84 -23.25
CA ARG A 197 13.89 -10.15 -24.55
C ARG A 197 12.48 -9.58 -24.66
N LEU A 198 11.63 -9.78 -23.64
CA LEU A 198 10.26 -9.25 -23.62
C LEU A 198 10.21 -7.72 -23.57
N LEU A 199 11.17 -7.10 -22.90
CA LEU A 199 11.29 -5.65 -22.81
C LEU A 199 12.08 -5.03 -23.98
N GLU A 200 12.74 -5.85 -24.80
CA GLU A 200 13.59 -5.40 -25.93
C GLU A 200 14.70 -4.43 -25.49
N LEU A 201 15.19 -4.58 -24.26
CA LEU A 201 16.18 -3.68 -23.65
C LEU A 201 17.61 -4.02 -24.07
N LYS A 202 18.45 -2.99 -24.13
CA LYS A 202 19.87 -3.10 -24.44
C LYS A 202 20.72 -2.68 -23.23
N PRO A 203 21.94 -3.21 -23.08
CA PRO A 203 22.87 -2.78 -22.04
C PRO A 203 23.01 -1.24 -21.99
N GLY A 204 23.13 -0.70 -20.79
CA GLY A 204 23.12 0.75 -20.50
C GLY A 204 21.76 1.32 -20.08
N ALA A 205 20.66 0.61 -20.37
CA ALA A 205 19.33 1.00 -19.88
C ALA A 205 19.26 1.00 -18.34
N ASP A 206 18.41 1.87 -17.80
CA ASP A 206 18.15 2.01 -16.37
C ASP A 206 16.92 1.18 -15.96
N ILE A 207 17.10 0.26 -15.02
CA ILE A 207 16.09 -0.71 -14.60
C ILE A 207 15.88 -0.62 -13.09
N LEU A 208 14.62 -0.49 -12.67
CA LEU A 208 14.19 -0.68 -11.30
C LEU A 208 13.70 -2.13 -11.11
N ASP A 209 14.41 -2.91 -10.29
CA ASP A 209 13.96 -4.21 -9.79
C ASP A 209 13.10 -3.99 -8.54
N LEU A 210 11.78 -4.08 -8.70
CA LEU A 210 10.79 -3.78 -7.69
C LEU A 210 10.45 -5.05 -6.89
N CYS A 211 10.56 -4.97 -5.57
CA CYS A 211 10.54 -6.14 -4.66
C CYS A 211 11.72 -7.10 -4.93
N CYS A 212 12.94 -6.53 -5.03
CA CYS A 212 14.13 -7.25 -5.48
C CYS A 212 14.61 -8.37 -4.53
N GLY A 213 14.12 -8.40 -3.29
CA GLY A 213 14.55 -9.33 -2.27
C GLY A 213 16.06 -9.32 -2.05
N HIS A 214 16.68 -10.50 -2.10
CA HIS A 214 18.14 -10.66 -1.99
C HIS A 214 18.89 -10.38 -3.32
N GLY A 215 18.23 -9.79 -4.31
CA GLY A 215 18.84 -9.19 -5.49
C GLY A 215 19.17 -10.17 -6.62
N ARG A 216 18.56 -11.36 -6.68
CA ARG A 216 18.93 -12.40 -7.67
C ARG A 216 18.91 -11.90 -9.12
N HIS A 217 17.89 -11.12 -9.48
CA HIS A 217 17.74 -10.53 -10.82
C HIS A 217 18.60 -9.28 -10.96
N ALA A 218 18.56 -8.38 -9.98
CA ALA A 218 19.38 -7.17 -9.96
C ALA A 218 20.88 -7.42 -10.20
N HIS A 219 21.48 -8.41 -9.53
CA HIS A 219 22.89 -8.76 -9.74
C HIS A 219 23.19 -9.21 -11.17
N GLU A 220 22.31 -10.05 -11.73
CA GLU A 220 22.49 -10.58 -13.06
C GLU A 220 22.29 -9.50 -14.13
N LEU A 221 21.31 -8.60 -13.94
CA LEU A 221 21.14 -7.41 -14.78
C LEU A 221 22.39 -6.51 -14.75
N ALA A 222 22.96 -6.24 -13.57
CA ALA A 222 24.18 -5.44 -13.48
C ALA A 222 25.38 -6.10 -14.18
N ARG A 223 25.55 -7.43 -14.06
CA ARG A 223 26.60 -8.18 -14.79
C ARG A 223 26.46 -8.07 -16.30
N ARG A 224 25.24 -7.89 -16.82
CA ARG A 224 24.94 -7.68 -18.24
C ARG A 224 25.08 -6.22 -18.70
N GLY A 225 25.54 -5.32 -17.83
CA GLY A 225 25.83 -3.93 -18.16
C GLY A 225 24.63 -2.99 -18.08
N PHE A 226 23.59 -3.34 -17.32
CA PHE A 226 22.47 -2.45 -17.02
C PHE A 226 22.75 -1.59 -15.79
N ARG A 227 22.15 -0.40 -15.74
CA ARG A 227 22.12 0.42 -14.52
C ARG A 227 20.91 -0.03 -13.70
N VAL A 228 21.13 -0.51 -12.49
CA VAL A 228 20.07 -1.18 -11.73
C VAL A 228 19.91 -0.56 -10.36
N THR A 229 18.65 -0.27 -10.04
CA THR A 229 18.19 0.05 -8.69
C THR A 229 17.34 -1.12 -8.19
N GLY A 230 17.72 -1.73 -7.07
CA GLY A 230 16.89 -2.72 -6.38
C GLY A 230 16.13 -2.07 -5.24
N LEU A 231 14.80 -2.25 -5.20
CA LEU A 231 13.93 -1.74 -4.15
C LEU A 231 13.22 -2.90 -3.45
N ASP A 232 13.32 -2.96 -2.11
CA ASP A 232 12.58 -3.93 -1.30
C ASP A 232 12.19 -3.33 0.05
N LEU A 233 11.11 -3.85 0.64
CA LEU A 233 10.63 -3.44 1.96
C LEU A 233 11.47 -4.06 3.10
N SER A 234 12.21 -5.15 2.81
CA SER A 234 12.99 -5.90 3.79
C SER A 234 14.44 -5.45 3.85
N ALA A 235 14.78 -4.70 4.90
CA ALA A 235 16.16 -4.33 5.22
C ALA A 235 17.11 -5.55 5.32
N GLU A 236 16.62 -6.68 5.86
CA GLU A 236 17.37 -7.94 5.98
C GLU A 236 17.77 -8.48 4.60
N ARG A 237 16.83 -8.53 3.66
CA ARG A 237 17.10 -9.02 2.30
C ARG A 237 18.01 -8.07 1.52
N LEU A 238 17.82 -6.77 1.68
CA LEU A 238 18.74 -5.78 1.12
C LEU A 238 20.15 -5.90 1.72
N GLY A 239 20.27 -6.31 2.99
CA GLY A 239 21.54 -6.68 3.60
C GLY A 239 22.24 -7.81 2.84
N MET A 240 21.52 -8.91 2.59
CA MET A 240 22.03 -10.04 1.80
C MET A 240 22.42 -9.64 0.37
N ALA A 241 21.62 -8.79 -0.27
CA ALA A 241 21.89 -8.27 -1.61
C ALA A 241 23.16 -7.42 -1.65
N ARG A 242 23.36 -6.55 -0.65
CA ARG A 242 24.60 -5.74 -0.50
C ARG A 242 25.82 -6.61 -0.28
N GLU A 243 25.73 -7.64 0.56
CA GLU A 243 26.84 -8.59 0.77
C GLU A 243 27.22 -9.32 -0.52
N ARG A 244 26.22 -9.72 -1.30
CA ARG A 244 26.45 -10.32 -2.62
C ARG A 244 27.07 -9.32 -3.60
N ALA A 245 26.62 -8.05 -3.59
CA ALA A 245 27.19 -7.00 -4.44
C ALA A 245 28.69 -6.82 -4.17
N LEU A 246 29.09 -6.81 -2.90
CA LEU A 246 30.48 -6.72 -2.46
C LEU A 246 31.32 -7.91 -2.94
N ARG A 247 30.78 -9.13 -2.87
CA ARG A 247 31.47 -10.34 -3.35
C ARG A 247 31.64 -10.35 -4.87
N ASP A 248 30.61 -9.91 -5.59
CA ASP A 248 30.56 -9.95 -7.05
C ASP A 248 31.22 -8.73 -7.72
N GLY A 249 31.59 -7.71 -6.94
CA GLY A 249 32.13 -6.45 -7.47
C GLY A 249 31.13 -5.66 -8.33
N THR A 250 29.83 -5.84 -8.11
CA THR A 250 28.77 -5.16 -8.88
C THR A 250 28.38 -3.84 -8.22
N GLN A 251 28.19 -2.79 -9.03
CA GLN A 251 27.72 -1.48 -8.55
C GLN A 251 26.22 -1.36 -8.78
N LEU A 252 25.46 -1.35 -7.68
CA LEU A 252 24.00 -1.39 -7.64
C LEU A 252 23.50 -0.33 -6.65
N THR A 253 22.36 0.29 -6.96
CA THR A 253 21.66 1.15 -5.98
C THR A 253 20.63 0.33 -5.24
N TRP A 254 20.60 0.43 -3.90
CA TRP A 254 19.66 -0.32 -3.05
C TRP A 254 18.79 0.64 -2.25
N VAL A 255 17.46 0.52 -2.40
CA VAL A 255 16.47 1.39 -1.77
C VAL A 255 15.58 0.56 -0.85
N GLU A 256 15.56 0.92 0.43
CA GLU A 256 14.58 0.38 1.37
C GLU A 256 13.32 1.25 1.31
N ALA A 257 12.26 0.74 0.70
CA ALA A 257 11.00 1.45 0.56
C ALA A 257 9.84 0.49 0.29
N ASP A 258 8.63 0.98 0.50
CA ASP A 258 7.41 0.32 0.05
C ASP A 258 7.19 0.59 -1.46
N MET A 259 6.79 -0.43 -2.23
CA MET A 259 6.52 -0.27 -3.68
C MET A 259 5.43 0.77 -3.98
N ARG A 260 4.57 1.08 -3.00
CA ARG A 260 3.55 2.14 -3.07
C ARG A 260 4.12 3.57 -3.04
N ALA A 261 5.38 3.74 -2.67
CA ALA A 261 6.06 5.03 -2.56
C ALA A 261 7.51 4.95 -3.04
N ILE A 262 7.70 4.72 -4.35
CA ILE A 262 9.03 4.63 -4.96
C ILE A 262 9.70 6.02 -4.96
N PRO A 263 10.87 6.20 -4.32
CA PRO A 263 11.51 7.51 -4.18
C PRO A 263 12.42 7.88 -5.36
N THR A 264 12.54 7.02 -6.37
CA THR A 264 13.36 7.21 -7.58
C THR A 264 12.49 7.33 -8.83
N GLY A 265 13.06 7.85 -9.92
CA GLY A 265 12.33 7.94 -11.19
C GLY A 265 13.24 8.13 -12.39
N GLY A 266 12.64 8.06 -13.58
CA GLY A 266 13.36 8.14 -14.85
C GLY A 266 13.93 6.80 -15.33
N HIS A 267 13.41 5.67 -14.85
CA HIS A 267 13.85 4.35 -15.26
C HIS A 267 13.30 3.97 -16.64
N ASP A 268 14.14 3.41 -17.52
CA ASP A 268 13.70 2.89 -18.82
C ASP A 268 12.76 1.68 -18.65
N ALA A 269 12.96 0.90 -17.60
CA ALA A 269 12.03 -0.14 -17.20
C ALA A 269 11.89 -0.34 -15.70
N VAL A 270 10.72 -0.84 -15.30
CA VAL A 270 10.44 -1.38 -13.97
C VAL A 270 10.10 -2.86 -14.15
N ILE A 271 10.70 -3.74 -13.37
CA ILE A 271 10.34 -5.15 -13.33
C ILE A 271 9.75 -5.49 -11.96
N LEU A 272 8.63 -6.22 -11.95
CA LEU A 272 7.96 -6.70 -10.75
C LEU A 272 7.65 -8.18 -10.92
N LEU A 273 8.55 -9.02 -10.40
CA LEU A 273 8.56 -10.45 -10.70
C LEU A 273 8.09 -11.33 -9.54
N SER A 274 7.85 -12.61 -9.82
CA SER A 274 7.61 -13.65 -8.80
C SER A 274 6.40 -13.41 -7.89
N SER A 275 5.30 -12.89 -8.43
CA SER A 275 4.01 -12.72 -7.70
C SER A 275 4.05 -11.74 -6.53
N SER A 276 5.14 -10.95 -6.40
CA SER A 276 5.32 -9.96 -5.33
C SER A 276 4.17 -8.93 -5.27
N PHE A 277 3.57 -8.61 -6.41
CA PHE A 277 2.43 -7.70 -6.49
C PHE A 277 1.22 -8.17 -5.68
N GLY A 278 0.95 -9.48 -5.65
CA GLY A 278 -0.25 -10.03 -5.00
C GLY A 278 -0.25 -9.93 -3.47
N PHE A 279 0.87 -9.55 -2.86
CA PHE A 279 0.96 -9.41 -1.41
C PHE A 279 0.36 -8.11 -0.87
N LEU A 280 0.05 -7.14 -1.73
CA LEU A 280 -0.66 -5.92 -1.33
C LEU A 280 -2.09 -6.25 -0.87
N GLU A 281 -2.64 -5.44 0.02
CA GLU A 281 -3.78 -5.78 0.88
C GLU A 281 -5.15 -5.67 0.19
N ASP A 282 -5.30 -4.72 -0.74
CA ASP A 282 -6.55 -4.41 -1.41
C ASP A 282 -6.31 -3.73 -2.77
N ASP A 283 -7.37 -3.55 -3.57
CA ASP A 283 -7.30 -2.98 -4.92
C ASP A 283 -6.74 -1.55 -4.90
N ALA A 284 -7.00 -0.78 -3.83
CA ALA A 284 -6.48 0.57 -3.68
C ALA A 284 -4.95 0.56 -3.49
N ALA A 285 -4.42 -0.36 -2.68
CA ALA A 285 -2.98 -0.56 -2.49
C ALA A 285 -2.28 -1.01 -3.78
N HIS A 286 -2.91 -1.92 -4.54
CA HIS A 286 -2.40 -2.32 -5.85
C HIS A 286 -2.37 -1.16 -6.84
N LEU A 287 -3.45 -0.35 -6.91
CA LEU A 287 -3.49 0.83 -7.77
C LEU A 287 -2.48 1.90 -7.35
N GLU A 288 -2.26 2.08 -6.05
CA GLU A 288 -1.20 2.94 -5.51
C GLU A 288 0.20 2.48 -5.98
N ALA A 289 0.50 1.18 -5.89
CA ALA A 289 1.75 0.62 -6.38
C ALA A 289 1.94 0.77 -7.89
N LEU A 290 0.89 0.55 -8.69
CA LEU A 290 0.96 0.75 -10.15
C LEU A 290 1.17 2.23 -10.52
N ARG A 291 0.53 3.17 -9.80
CA ARG A 291 0.74 4.61 -9.99
C ARG A 291 2.15 5.05 -9.58
N SER A 292 2.67 4.47 -8.50
CA SER A 292 4.05 4.64 -8.06
C SER A 292 5.04 4.15 -9.14
N ALA A 293 4.81 2.95 -9.70
CA ALA A 293 5.61 2.42 -10.81
C ALA A 293 5.51 3.30 -12.07
N PHE A 294 4.31 3.78 -12.42
CA PHE A 294 4.12 4.75 -13.50
C PHE A 294 4.96 6.01 -13.30
N ALA A 295 4.95 6.59 -12.09
CA ALA A 295 5.72 7.79 -11.78
C ALA A 295 7.24 7.55 -11.85
N ALA A 296 7.70 6.35 -11.48
CA ALA A 296 9.10 5.96 -11.53
C ALA A 296 9.64 5.71 -12.95
N LEU A 297 8.79 5.35 -13.90
CA LEU A 297 9.18 5.14 -15.30
C LEU A 297 9.56 6.47 -15.98
N ALA A 298 10.54 6.46 -16.88
CA ALA A 298 10.74 7.52 -17.85
C ALA A 298 9.55 7.60 -18.85
N PRO A 299 9.35 8.72 -19.56
CA PRO A 299 8.47 8.74 -20.73
C PRO A 299 8.84 7.61 -21.71
N ASP A 300 7.85 6.90 -22.25
CA ASP A 300 8.00 5.67 -23.05
C ASP A 300 8.57 4.44 -22.32
N GLY A 301 8.87 4.55 -21.02
CA GLY A 301 9.39 3.44 -20.20
C GLY A 301 8.38 2.31 -20.02
N GLN A 302 8.88 1.12 -19.69
CA GLN A 302 8.08 -0.12 -19.67
C GLN A 302 8.03 -0.78 -18.29
N LEU A 303 6.84 -1.21 -17.87
CA LEU A 303 6.65 -2.11 -16.74
C LEU A 303 6.49 -3.55 -17.25
N LEU A 304 7.26 -4.49 -16.70
CA LEU A 304 7.01 -5.92 -16.83
C LEU A 304 6.58 -6.48 -15.48
N ILE A 305 5.37 -7.03 -15.42
CA ILE A 305 4.83 -7.67 -14.22
C ILE A 305 4.61 -9.16 -14.45
N GLN A 306 5.08 -9.99 -13.53
CA GLN A 306 4.90 -11.45 -13.54
C GLN A 306 4.21 -11.89 -12.24
N THR A 307 3.09 -12.59 -12.38
CA THR A 307 2.35 -13.20 -11.27
C THR A 307 1.96 -14.64 -11.60
N ASP A 308 1.57 -15.41 -10.59
CA ASP A 308 0.88 -16.68 -10.78
C ASP A 308 -0.41 -16.41 -11.56
N ASN A 309 -0.72 -17.25 -12.55
CA ASN A 309 -1.94 -17.13 -13.31
C ASN A 309 -3.10 -17.68 -12.48
N ARG A 310 -4.05 -16.81 -12.11
CA ARG A 310 -5.27 -17.20 -11.37
C ARG A 310 -6.00 -18.37 -12.01
N ASP A 311 -6.18 -18.32 -13.33
CA ASP A 311 -7.02 -19.29 -14.03
C ASP A 311 -6.37 -20.68 -14.04
N HIS A 312 -5.05 -20.75 -13.99
CA HIS A 312 -4.31 -22.00 -13.76
C HIS A 312 -4.36 -22.42 -12.28
N ALA A 313 -4.03 -21.50 -11.38
CA ALA A 313 -3.82 -21.78 -9.95
C ALA A 313 -5.08 -22.36 -9.28
N ILE A 314 -6.28 -21.84 -9.59
CA ILE A 314 -7.53 -22.33 -8.97
C ILE A 314 -7.94 -23.73 -9.44
N ARG A 315 -7.30 -24.26 -10.48
CA ARG A 315 -7.54 -25.61 -11.02
C ARG A 315 -6.54 -26.62 -10.48
N GLN A 316 -5.52 -26.19 -9.75
CA GLN A 316 -4.55 -27.08 -9.14
C GLN A 316 -5.12 -27.76 -7.89
N PRO A 317 -4.66 -28.98 -7.56
CA PRO A 317 -5.05 -29.62 -6.32
C PRO A 317 -4.74 -28.73 -5.10
N PRO A 318 -5.65 -28.64 -4.12
CA PRO A 318 -5.44 -27.79 -2.94
C PRO A 318 -4.31 -28.30 -2.05
N ARG A 319 -3.82 -29.52 -2.28
CA ARG A 319 -2.68 -30.10 -1.57
C ARG A 319 -1.70 -30.66 -2.59
N GLN A 320 -0.46 -30.20 -2.50
CA GLN A 320 0.62 -30.64 -3.37
C GLN A 320 1.83 -30.95 -2.51
N TRP A 321 2.71 -31.81 -3.02
CA TRP A 321 3.98 -32.13 -2.39
C TRP A 321 4.96 -32.59 -3.45
N GLY A 322 6.23 -32.48 -3.15
CA GLY A 322 7.30 -32.89 -4.04
C GLY A 322 8.63 -32.95 -3.30
N GLU A 323 9.65 -33.38 -4.02
CA GLU A 323 11.00 -33.54 -3.48
C GLU A 323 12.00 -33.10 -4.54
N ASP A 324 13.00 -32.33 -4.12
CA ASP A 324 14.21 -32.04 -4.90
C ASP A 324 15.46 -32.54 -4.15
N ASP A 325 16.65 -32.32 -4.72
CA ASP A 325 17.94 -32.76 -4.16
C ASP A 325 18.21 -32.29 -2.72
N THR A 326 17.50 -31.27 -2.25
CA THR A 326 17.71 -30.60 -0.97
C THR A 326 16.51 -30.71 -0.04
N LEU A 327 15.29 -30.80 -0.57
CA LEU A 327 14.09 -30.52 0.20
C LEU A 327 12.91 -31.42 -0.20
N LEU A 328 12.33 -32.07 0.80
CA LEU A 328 10.95 -32.58 0.74
C LEU A 328 10.00 -31.44 1.11
N TRP A 329 9.05 -31.10 0.24
CA TRP A 329 8.12 -30.00 0.45
C TRP A 329 6.66 -30.44 0.28
N TRP A 330 5.77 -29.72 0.95
CA TRP A 330 4.33 -29.84 0.77
C TRP A 330 3.65 -28.50 1.00
N GLU A 331 2.57 -28.28 0.27
CA GLU A 331 1.77 -27.07 0.36
C GLU A 331 0.28 -27.39 0.42
N GLU A 332 -0.44 -26.53 1.15
CA GLU A 332 -1.91 -26.50 1.16
C GLU A 332 -2.37 -25.10 0.75
N ASN A 333 -3.21 -25.05 -0.28
CA ASN A 333 -3.80 -23.84 -0.84
C ASN A 333 -5.30 -23.81 -0.53
N ARG A 334 -5.79 -22.67 -0.05
CA ARG A 334 -7.22 -22.37 0.10
C ARG A 334 -7.55 -21.05 -0.58
N PHE A 335 -8.26 -21.14 -1.70
CA PHE A 335 -8.68 -19.99 -2.49
C PHE A 335 -9.99 -19.37 -1.97
N ASP A 336 -10.00 -18.06 -1.80
CA ASP A 336 -11.20 -17.26 -1.57
C ASP A 336 -11.66 -16.61 -2.89
N PRO A 337 -12.80 -17.03 -3.44
CA PRO A 337 -13.29 -16.52 -4.72
C PRO A 337 -13.80 -15.08 -4.67
N LEU A 338 -14.14 -14.53 -3.49
CA LEU A 338 -14.66 -13.17 -3.37
C LEU A 338 -13.55 -12.12 -3.40
N THR A 339 -12.39 -12.47 -2.86
CA THR A 339 -11.21 -11.58 -2.79
C THR A 339 -10.12 -11.95 -3.79
N SER A 340 -10.31 -13.05 -4.53
CA SER A 340 -9.30 -13.67 -5.38
C SER A 340 -7.99 -13.97 -4.64
N ARG A 341 -8.05 -14.26 -3.34
CA ARG A 341 -6.87 -14.52 -2.51
C ARG A 341 -6.63 -16.00 -2.33
N ASN A 342 -5.39 -16.41 -2.52
CA ASN A 342 -4.95 -17.74 -2.16
C ASN A 342 -4.25 -17.69 -0.79
N HIS A 343 -4.77 -18.45 0.18
CA HIS A 343 -4.10 -18.70 1.46
C HIS A 343 -3.24 -19.95 1.33
N ARG A 344 -1.91 -19.78 1.39
CA ARG A 344 -0.94 -20.86 1.25
C ARG A 344 -0.30 -21.17 2.60
N ARG A 345 -0.34 -22.45 2.99
CA ARG A 345 0.56 -23.01 4.01
C ARG A 345 1.61 -23.83 3.27
N TYR A 346 2.84 -23.36 3.30
CA TYR A 346 3.98 -24.02 2.69
C TYR A 346 4.83 -24.65 3.79
N SER A 347 5.33 -25.86 3.58
CA SER A 347 6.16 -26.54 4.55
C SER A 347 7.22 -27.37 3.85
N GLY A 348 8.33 -27.62 4.53
CA GLY A 348 9.37 -28.47 3.99
C GLY A 348 10.30 -29.04 5.05
N ARG A 349 11.09 -30.02 4.65
CA ARG A 349 12.10 -30.67 5.48
C ARG A 349 13.36 -30.86 4.65
N HIS A 350 14.47 -30.28 5.09
CA HIS A 350 15.76 -30.46 4.45
C HIS A 350 16.21 -31.92 4.60
N LEU A 351 16.52 -32.57 3.49
CA LEU A 351 16.77 -34.01 3.46
C LEU A 351 18.02 -34.42 4.23
N LYS A 352 19.07 -33.58 4.24
CA LYS A 352 20.35 -33.91 4.90
C LYS A 352 20.41 -33.55 6.38
N THR A 353 19.79 -32.44 6.78
CA THR A 353 19.88 -31.94 8.16
C THR A 353 18.64 -32.26 8.98
N GLY A 354 17.54 -32.66 8.33
CA GLY A 354 16.25 -32.86 8.97
C GLY A 354 15.56 -31.58 9.44
N LYS A 355 16.16 -30.40 9.22
CA LYS A 355 15.58 -29.10 9.58
C LYS A 355 14.25 -28.91 8.86
N THR A 356 13.21 -28.57 9.60
CA THR A 356 11.87 -28.30 9.07
C THR A 356 11.64 -26.81 8.88
N TYR A 357 10.78 -26.49 7.93
CA TYR A 357 10.37 -25.13 7.61
C TYR A 357 8.85 -25.08 7.47
N GLU A 358 8.25 -23.98 7.92
CA GLU A 358 6.84 -23.68 7.68
C GLU A 358 6.69 -22.19 7.42
N GLN A 359 5.90 -21.86 6.39
CA GLN A 359 5.49 -20.51 6.05
C GLN A 359 4.00 -20.46 5.82
N ARG A 360 3.40 -19.36 6.23
CA ARG A 360 1.99 -19.06 5.97
C ARG A 360 1.92 -17.68 5.37
N PHE A 361 1.31 -17.60 4.21
CA PHE A 361 1.11 -16.33 3.54
C PHE A 361 -0.14 -16.39 2.69
N HIS A 362 -0.63 -15.22 2.31
CA HIS A 362 -1.70 -15.11 1.34
C HIS A 362 -1.37 -14.01 0.35
N TYR A 363 -1.79 -14.20 -0.88
CA TYR A 363 -1.56 -13.25 -1.96
C TYR A 363 -2.75 -13.30 -2.92
N ARG A 364 -2.99 -12.18 -3.60
CA ARG A 364 -4.02 -12.07 -4.64
C ARG A 364 -3.51 -12.76 -5.90
N LEU A 365 -4.38 -13.57 -6.48
CA LEU A 365 -4.22 -14.16 -7.80
C LEU A 365 -4.95 -13.26 -8.80
N PHE A 366 -4.31 -13.01 -9.94
CA PHE A 366 -4.86 -12.15 -11.00
C PHE A 366 -5.15 -12.96 -12.26
N CYS A 367 -6.27 -12.65 -12.91
CA CYS A 367 -6.44 -13.00 -14.32
C CYS A 367 -5.93 -11.85 -15.20
N ALA A 368 -5.68 -12.13 -16.47
CA ALA A 368 -5.14 -11.14 -17.42
C ALA A 368 -6.05 -9.91 -17.57
N HIS A 369 -7.36 -10.11 -17.59
CA HIS A 369 -8.32 -9.01 -17.76
C HIS A 369 -8.30 -8.04 -16.59
N GLU A 370 -8.30 -8.56 -15.36
CA GLU A 370 -8.27 -7.78 -14.14
C GLU A 370 -6.98 -6.98 -14.01
N LEU A 371 -5.82 -7.65 -14.14
CA LEU A 371 -4.53 -6.97 -14.01
C LEU A 371 -4.31 -5.95 -15.14
N GLY A 372 -4.75 -6.27 -16.36
CA GLY A 372 -4.74 -5.33 -17.48
C GLY A 372 -5.59 -4.09 -17.20
N ALA A 373 -6.80 -4.25 -16.66
CA ALA A 373 -7.65 -3.12 -16.30
C ALA A 373 -7.02 -2.23 -15.21
N MET A 374 -6.36 -2.82 -14.21
CA MET A 374 -5.67 -2.07 -13.17
C MET A 374 -4.47 -1.27 -13.71
N LEU A 375 -3.72 -1.85 -14.66
CA LEU A 375 -2.63 -1.16 -15.36
C LEU A 375 -3.14 0.07 -16.13
N GLU A 376 -4.21 -0.09 -16.91
CA GLU A 376 -4.85 1.02 -17.65
C GLU A 376 -5.40 2.09 -16.69
N GLN A 377 -6.02 1.69 -15.58
CA GLN A 377 -6.49 2.61 -14.53
C GLN A 377 -5.35 3.41 -13.87
N ALA A 378 -4.14 2.84 -13.82
CA ALA A 378 -2.93 3.52 -13.35
C ALA A 378 -2.29 4.43 -14.42
N GLY A 379 -2.80 4.43 -15.65
CA GLY A 379 -2.28 5.23 -16.77
C GLY A 379 -1.24 4.50 -17.63
N LEU A 380 -1.01 3.21 -17.40
CA LEU A 380 -0.11 2.39 -18.21
C LEU A 380 -0.88 1.72 -19.35
N ARG A 381 -0.35 1.78 -20.57
CA ARG A 381 -0.94 1.09 -21.73
C ARG A 381 -0.42 -0.34 -21.82
N VAL A 382 -1.28 -1.33 -21.78
CA VAL A 382 -0.90 -2.74 -21.94
C VAL A 382 -0.48 -3.03 -23.39
N GLU A 383 0.70 -3.63 -23.58
CA GLU A 383 1.30 -3.89 -24.90
C GLU A 383 1.65 -5.38 -25.13
N GLY A 384 1.50 -6.24 -24.13
CA GLY A 384 1.75 -7.67 -24.29
C GLY A 384 1.29 -8.50 -23.09
N CYS A 385 0.96 -9.76 -23.38
CA CYS A 385 0.42 -10.72 -22.43
C CYS A 385 0.91 -12.14 -22.78
N TRP A 386 1.56 -12.79 -21.82
CA TRP A 386 2.18 -14.11 -21.99
C TRP A 386 1.91 -15.03 -20.81
N GLY A 387 2.08 -16.33 -21.05
CA GLY A 387 1.93 -17.39 -20.05
C GLY A 387 3.21 -17.71 -19.27
N GLY A 388 4.27 -16.95 -19.50
CA GLY A 388 5.60 -17.13 -18.92
C GLY A 388 6.61 -16.12 -19.48
N LEU A 389 7.75 -15.98 -18.80
CA LEU A 389 8.83 -15.07 -19.23
C LEU A 389 9.47 -15.51 -20.56
N ASP A 390 9.35 -16.78 -20.93
CA ASP A 390 9.83 -17.31 -22.22
C ASP A 390 9.10 -16.73 -23.44
N GLY A 391 8.00 -15.99 -23.24
CA GLY A 391 7.22 -15.34 -24.27
C GLY A 391 6.18 -16.26 -24.91
N GLN A 392 5.87 -17.40 -24.31
CA GLN A 392 4.79 -18.26 -24.81
C GLN A 392 3.42 -17.58 -24.63
N PRO A 393 2.46 -17.80 -25.55
CA PRO A 393 1.12 -17.26 -25.42
C PRO A 393 0.46 -17.67 -24.10
N LEU A 394 -0.30 -16.75 -23.50
CA LEU A 394 -1.10 -17.08 -22.32
C LEU A 394 -2.19 -18.08 -22.71
N THR A 395 -2.27 -19.17 -21.94
CA THR A 395 -3.34 -20.16 -21.99
C THR A 395 -3.89 -20.37 -20.59
N LEU A 396 -5.02 -21.07 -20.47
CA LEU A 396 -5.53 -21.45 -19.15
C LEU A 396 -4.50 -22.31 -18.39
N ASP A 397 -3.72 -23.13 -19.10
CA ASP A 397 -2.78 -24.08 -18.50
C ASP A 397 -1.41 -23.44 -18.21
N SER A 398 -1.21 -22.18 -18.58
CA SER A 398 0.00 -21.43 -18.26
C SER A 398 0.07 -21.16 -16.75
N PRO A 399 1.13 -21.60 -16.05
CA PRO A 399 1.25 -21.41 -14.60
C PRO A 399 1.44 -19.94 -14.22
N GLU A 400 1.98 -19.14 -15.13
CA GLU A 400 2.29 -17.74 -14.92
C GLU A 400 1.46 -16.84 -15.84
N LEU A 401 1.32 -15.59 -15.41
CA LEU A 401 0.79 -14.47 -16.17
C LEU A 401 1.86 -13.39 -16.22
N VAL A 402 2.28 -13.01 -17.42
CA VAL A 402 3.23 -11.93 -17.65
C VAL A 402 2.56 -10.84 -18.48
N LEU A 403 2.52 -9.62 -17.97
CA LEU A 403 2.04 -8.45 -18.71
C LEU A 403 3.17 -7.43 -18.88
N ARG A 404 3.28 -6.88 -20.10
CA ARG A 404 4.11 -5.72 -20.40
C ARG A 404 3.19 -4.54 -20.63
N ALA A 405 3.46 -3.43 -19.94
CA ALA A 405 2.76 -2.17 -20.14
C ALA A 405 3.75 -1.02 -20.32
N ARG A 406 3.34 0.04 -20.98
CA ARG A 406 4.16 1.22 -21.28
C ARG A 406 3.57 2.46 -20.65
N ARG A 407 4.42 3.33 -20.11
CA ARG A 407 4.07 4.71 -19.77
C ARG A 407 3.96 5.53 -21.07
N PRO A 408 2.78 6.03 -21.45
CA PRO A 408 2.66 6.94 -22.59
C PRO A 408 3.49 8.22 -22.39
N ARG A 409 3.83 8.89 -23.49
CA ARG A 409 4.58 10.16 -23.48
C ARG A 409 3.89 11.29 -22.73
#